data_AF-A0A212FJ70-F1
#
_entry.id   AF-A0A212FJ70-F1
#
_cell.length_a   1.000
_cell.length_b   1.000
_cell.length_c   1.000
_cell.angle_alpha   90.00
_cell.angle_beta   90.00
_cell.angle_gamma   90.00
#
_symmetry.space_group_name_H-M   'P 1'
#
loop_
_entity.id
_entity.type
_entity.pdbx_description
1 polymer ?
#
loop_
_entity_poly.entity_id
_entity_poly.type
_entity_poly.pdbx_seq_one_letter_code
_entity_poly.pdbx_strand_id
1 'polypeptide(L)'
;MAILIYMSVIKYPNVRLYWSNTVGFQPIKDIMTVNRFETIRRFLHFNNNEKHLPKEHPQHDRLHKIRPIISHLKEKFALVPMEQKLSIDEQMCTS
;
A
#
# COMPACT_ATOMS: atom_id res chain seq x y z
N MET A 1 2.91 -6.83 -6.66
CA MET A 1 3.85 -5.87 -6.03
C MET A 1 4.78 -5.19 -7.03
N ALA A 2 5.40 -5.90 -7.99
CA ALA A 2 6.32 -5.29 -8.97
C ALA A 2 5.79 -4.03 -9.69
N ILE A 3 4.52 -4.04 -10.12
CA ILE A 3 3.87 -2.86 -10.74
C ILE A 3 3.93 -1.62 -9.83
N LEU A 4 3.69 -1.77 -8.52
CA LEU A 4 3.73 -0.64 -7.57
C LEU A 4 5.15 -0.09 -7.39
N ILE A 5 6.17 -0.95 -7.50
CA ILE A 5 7.58 -0.55 -7.46
C ILE A 5 7.94 0.22 -8.74
N TYR A 6 7.50 -0.23 -9.92
CA TYR A 6 7.67 0.56 -11.14
C TYR A 6 7.00 1.92 -11.04
N MET A 7 5.78 1.98 -10.51
CA MET A 7 5.05 3.24 -10.27
C MET A 7 5.67 4.10 -9.16
N SER A 8 6.52 3.54 -8.29
CA SER A 8 7.25 4.34 -7.29
C SER A 8 8.41 5.11 -7.90
N VAL A 9 9.01 4.57 -8.97
CA VAL A 9 10.15 5.17 -9.67
C VAL A 9 9.70 6.02 -10.85
N ILE A 10 8.83 5.49 -11.71
CA ILE A 10 8.34 6.15 -12.91
C ILE A 10 6.95 6.69 -12.61
N LYS A 11 6.79 8.00 -12.42
CA LYS A 11 5.55 8.62 -11.95
C LYS A 11 4.71 9.15 -13.11
N TYR A 12 3.50 8.62 -13.27
CA TYR A 12 2.49 9.19 -14.17
C TYR A 12 1.40 9.91 -13.37
N PRO A 13 0.77 10.96 -13.93
CA PRO A 13 -0.27 11.72 -13.23
C PRO A 13 -1.55 10.90 -12.99
N ASN A 14 -1.75 9.81 -13.73
CA ASN A 14 -2.89 8.91 -13.58
C ASN A 14 -2.44 7.45 -13.73
N VAL A 15 -2.87 6.60 -12.79
CA VAL A 15 -2.50 5.17 -12.74
C VAL A 15 -2.97 4.40 -13.98
N ARG A 16 -4.07 4.76 -14.62
CA ARG A 16 -4.52 4.09 -15.85
C ARG A 16 -3.62 4.41 -17.05
N LEU A 17 -2.85 5.51 -17.01
CA LEU A 17 -1.97 5.88 -18.12
C LEU A 17 -0.83 4.87 -18.33
N TYR A 18 -0.41 4.13 -17.32
CA TYR A 18 0.58 3.06 -17.50
C TYR A 18 0.10 1.98 -18.49
N TRP A 19 -1.22 1.84 -18.68
CA TRP A 19 -1.83 0.93 -19.66
C TRP A 19 -2.28 1.62 -20.95
N SER A 20 -1.99 2.91 -21.14
CA SER A 20 -2.33 3.62 -22.37
C SER A 20 -1.65 2.99 -23.59
N ASN A 21 -2.28 3.12 -24.76
CA ASN A 21 -1.68 2.71 -26.03
C ASN A 21 -0.69 3.75 -26.57
N THR A 22 -0.79 5.02 -26.15
CA THR A 22 0.06 6.11 -26.64
C THR A 22 1.25 6.39 -25.75
N VAL A 23 1.02 6.39 -24.43
CA VAL A 23 2.00 6.79 -23.41
C VAL A 23 2.20 5.72 -22.34
N GLY A 24 1.74 4.49 -22.59
CA GLY A 24 1.84 3.41 -21.61
C GLY A 24 3.27 2.97 -21.34
N PHE A 25 3.45 2.25 -20.23
CA PHE A 25 4.75 1.69 -19.86
C PHE A 25 4.73 0.18 -20.09
N GLN A 26 5.43 -0.27 -21.13
CA GLN A 26 5.35 -1.65 -21.63
C GLN A 26 5.60 -2.72 -20.53
N PRO A 27 6.60 -2.57 -19.64
CA PRO A 27 6.82 -3.55 -18.56
C PRO A 27 5.62 -3.72 -17.62
N ILE A 28 4.81 -2.69 -17.40
CA ILE A 28 3.58 -2.82 -16.60
C ILE A 28 2.45 -3.49 -17.42
N LYS A 29 2.34 -3.14 -18.71
CA LYS A 29 1.31 -3.69 -19.62
C LYS A 29 1.45 -5.20 -19.79
N ASP A 30 2.67 -5.70 -19.85
CA ASP A 30 2.97 -7.11 -20.08
C ASP A 30 2.72 -7.99 -18.84
N ILE A 31 2.71 -7.41 -17.64
CA ILE A 31 2.50 -8.17 -16.39
C ILE A 31 1.02 -8.55 -16.22
N MET A 32 0.10 -7.60 -16.39
CA MET A 32 -1.35 -7.84 -16.32
C MET A 32 -2.15 -6.68 -16.90
N THR A 33 -3.42 -6.93 -17.20
CA THR A 33 -4.36 -5.88 -17.64
C THR A 33 -4.69 -4.90 -16.51
N VAL A 34 -5.07 -3.66 -16.88
CA VAL A 34 -5.50 -2.63 -15.93
C VAL A 34 -6.67 -3.10 -15.06
N ASN A 35 -7.64 -3.80 -15.64
CA ASN A 35 -8.81 -4.30 -14.91
C ASN A 35 -8.41 -5.36 -13.86
N ARG A 36 -7.45 -6.23 -14.17
CA ARG A 36 -6.94 -7.22 -13.21
C ARG A 36 -6.19 -6.53 -12.08
N PHE A 37 -5.34 -5.55 -12.39
CA PHE A 37 -4.63 -4.75 -11.40
C PHE A 37 -5.60 -4.03 -10.45
N GLU A 38 -6.62 -3.35 -10.98
CA GLU A 38 -7.62 -2.63 -10.17
C GLU A 38 -8.45 -3.57 -9.29
N THR A 39 -8.82 -4.74 -9.81
CA THR A 39 -9.53 -5.76 -9.04
C THR A 39 -8.69 -6.24 -7.85
N ILE A 40 -7.44 -6.62 -8.10
CA ILE A 40 -6.52 -7.04 -7.03
C ILE A 40 -6.36 -5.91 -6.01
N ARG A 41 -6.12 -4.68 -6.47
CA ARG A 41 -5.95 -3.51 -5.59
C ARG A 41 -7.19 -3.26 -4.73
N ARG A 42 -8.41 -3.37 -5.30
CA ARG A 42 -9.67 -3.15 -4.59
C ARG A 42 -9.90 -4.17 -3.46
N PHE A 43 -9.51 -5.41 -3.69
CA PHE A 43 -9.71 -6.51 -2.74
C PHE A 43 -8.46 -6.85 -1.93
N LEU A 44 -7.39 -6.07 -2.01
CA LEU A 44 -6.17 -6.32 -1.23
C LEU A 44 -6.41 -5.99 0.25
N HIS A 45 -6.43 -7.02 1.08
CA HIS A 45 -6.49 -6.94 2.53
C HIS A 45 -5.71 -8.09 3.15
N PHE A 46 -5.21 -7.89 4.37
CA PHE A 46 -4.34 -8.83 5.08
C PHE A 46 -4.91 -9.24 6.44
N ASN A 47 -6.19 -8.96 6.69
CA ASN A 47 -6.88 -9.27 7.94
C ASN A 47 -8.30 -9.80 7.66
N ASN A 48 -8.90 -10.55 8.61
CA ASN A 48 -10.26 -11.04 8.45
C ASN A 48 -11.27 -9.89 8.51
N ASN A 49 -12.01 -9.65 7.42
CA ASN A 49 -13.03 -8.60 7.32
C ASN A 49 -14.24 -8.86 8.23
N GLU A 50 -14.53 -10.10 8.61
CA GLU A 50 -15.63 -10.43 9.54
C GLU A 50 -15.39 -9.87 10.94
N LYS A 51 -14.12 -9.59 11.27
CA LYS A 51 -13.72 -8.96 12.55
C LYS A 51 -13.64 -7.44 12.46
N HIS A 52 -13.99 -6.84 11.32
CA HIS A 52 -13.89 -5.40 11.13
C HIS A 52 -15.13 -4.71 11.73
N LEU A 53 -14.92 -4.01 12.84
CA LEU A 53 -16.00 -3.35 13.57
C LEU A 53 -16.53 -2.12 12.80
N PRO A 54 -17.82 -1.75 12.97
CA PRO A 54 -18.39 -0.52 12.43
C PRO A 54 -17.66 0.73 12.92
N LYS A 55 -17.75 1.85 12.18
CA LYS A 55 -16.99 3.08 12.47
C LYS A 55 -17.35 3.72 13.81
N GLU A 56 -18.58 3.50 14.25
CA GLU A 56 -19.17 4.04 15.47
C GLU A 56 -18.73 3.25 16.71
N HIS A 57 -18.16 2.06 16.50
CA HIS A 57 -17.71 1.22 17.61
C HIS A 57 -16.43 1.81 18.25
N PRO A 58 -16.33 1.91 19.59
CA PRO A 58 -15.15 2.48 20.26
C PRO A 58 -13.82 1.82 19.93
N GLN A 59 -13.86 0.53 19.56
CA GLN A 59 -12.69 -0.26 19.15
C GLN A 59 -12.49 -0.33 17.62
N HIS A 60 -13.16 0.52 16.84
CA HIS A 60 -12.96 0.56 15.40
C HIS A 60 -11.52 0.91 15.05
N ASP A 61 -10.86 0.02 14.31
CA ASP A 61 -9.54 0.26 13.77
C ASP A 61 -9.61 0.66 12.30
N ARG A 62 -9.38 1.95 12.00
CA ARG A 62 -9.33 2.46 10.62
C ARG A 62 -8.33 1.71 9.73
N LEU A 63 -7.28 1.13 10.33
CA LEU A 63 -6.23 0.41 9.63
C LEU A 63 -6.41 -1.12 9.67
N HIS A 64 -7.57 -1.63 10.14
CA HIS A 64 -7.83 -3.06 10.37
C HIS A 64 -7.37 -3.96 9.23
N LYS A 65 -7.69 -3.59 7.99
CA LYS A 65 -7.37 -4.38 6.78
C LYS A 65 -5.88 -4.59 6.54
N ILE A 66 -5.02 -3.68 7.02
CA ILE A 66 -3.57 -3.75 6.85
C ILE A 66 -2.82 -3.89 8.18
N ARG A 67 -3.52 -3.89 9.31
CA ARG A 67 -2.96 -3.97 10.66
C ARG A 67 -1.92 -5.08 10.82
N PRO A 68 -2.13 -6.32 10.30
CA PRO A 68 -1.13 -7.37 10.44
C PRO A 68 0.21 -7.04 9.77
N ILE A 69 0.19 -6.35 8.62
CA ILE A 69 1.41 -5.91 7.94
C ILE A 69 2.10 -4.81 8.74
N ILE A 70 1.36 -3.84 9.27
CA ILE A 70 1.93 -2.76 10.09
C ILE A 70 2.60 -3.33 11.34
N SER A 71 1.93 -4.24 12.05
CA SER A 71 2.49 -4.89 13.25
C SER A 71 3.75 -5.67 12.90
N HIS A 72 3.73 -6.47 11.84
CA HIS A 72 4.88 -7.24 11.40
C HIS A 72 6.08 -6.35 11.04
N LEU A 73 5.86 -5.26 10.29
CA LEU A 73 6.92 -4.33 9.94
C LEU A 73 7.48 -3.62 11.18
N LYS A 74 6.62 -3.21 12.12
CA LYS A 74 7.04 -2.60 13.39
C LYS A 74 7.95 -3.55 14.18
N GLU A 75 7.58 -4.81 14.29
CA GLU A 75 8.40 -5.84 14.96
C GLU A 75 9.75 -6.03 14.25
N LYS A 76 9.76 -6.10 12.92
CA LYS A 76 11.00 -6.26 12.14
C LYS A 76 11.93 -5.06 12.25
N PHE A 77 11.38 -3.84 12.20
CA PHE A 77 12.19 -2.61 12.30
C PHE A 77 12.76 -2.42 13.71
N ALA A 78 12.05 -2.88 14.75
CA ALA A 78 12.56 -2.84 16.12
C ALA A 78 13.79 -3.74 16.35
N LEU A 79 14.07 -4.69 15.43
CA LEU A 79 15.29 -5.52 15.49
C LEU A 79 16.54 -4.78 15.01
N VAL A 80 16.38 -3.64 14.33
CA VAL A 80 17.50 -2.83 13.87
C VAL A 80 18.02 -2.01 15.05
N PRO A 81 19.32 -2.10 15.42
CA PRO A 81 19.88 -1.31 16.52
C PRO A 81 19.68 0.19 16.29
N MET A 82 19.25 0.89 17.33
CA MET A 82 19.09 2.35 17.29
C MET A 82 20.43 3.05 17.54
N GLU A 83 20.69 4.12 16.81
CA GLU A 83 21.83 5.00 17.04
C GLU A 83 21.62 5.89 18.29
N GLN A 84 22.70 6.47 18.81
CA GLN A 84 22.67 7.27 20.04
C GLN A 84 21.93 8.60 19.90
N LYS A 85 21.80 9.12 18.67
CA LYS A 85 21.13 10.41 18.39
C LYS A 85 19.92 10.14 17.52
N LEU A 86 18.74 10.26 18.12
CA LEU A 86 17.46 10.04 17.46
C LEU A 86 16.68 11.35 17.37
N SER A 87 16.00 11.56 16.26
CA SER A 87 14.97 12.59 16.10
C SER A 87 13.61 11.93 15.91
N ILE A 88 12.58 12.59 16.42
CA ILE A 88 11.18 12.18 16.25
C ILE A 88 10.49 13.31 15.51
N ASP A 89 9.86 12.97 14.39
CA ASP A 89 9.09 13.90 13.55
C ASP A 89 7.79 13.24 13.09
N GLU A 90 6.77 14.04 12.81
CA GLU A 90 5.47 13.55 12.35
C GLU A 90 5.39 13.59 10.82
N GLN A 91 5.08 12.46 10.19
CA GLN A 91 4.82 12.39 8.76
C GLN A 91 3.32 12.25 8.47
N MET A 92 2.78 13.21 7.71
CA MET A 92 1.42 13.11 7.18
C MET A 92 1.39 12.26 5.90
N CYS A 93 0.55 11.23 5.90
CA CYS A 93 0.16 10.51 4.68
C CYS A 93 -1.22 11.00 4.24
N THR A 94 -1.33 11.51 3.02
CA THR A 94 -2.62 11.91 2.46
C THR A 94 -3.49 10.67 2.22
N SER A 95 -4.75 10.76 2.64
CA SER A 95 -5.76 9.70 2.47
C SER A 95 -6.35 9.70 1.07
#